data_AF-A0A075FRR0-F1
#
_entry.id   AF-A0A075FRR0-F1
#
_cell.length_a   1.000
_cell.length_b   1.000
_cell.length_c   1.000
_cell.angle_alpha   90.00
_cell.angle_beta   90.00
_cell.angle_gamma   90.00
#
_symmetry.space_group_name_H-M   'P 1'
#
loop_
_entity.id
_entity.type
_entity.pdbx_description
1 polymer ?
#
loop_
_entity_poly.entity_id
_entity_poly.type
_entity_poly.pdbx_seq_one_letter_code
_entity_poly.pdbx_strand_id
1 'polypeptide(L)' 'MKAQLTKLLNWFDDKNSVLVALSGGVDSALVAYSAYAKLGKLAIAVTADYKTLAQEELEYAKKYLQRLESSI' A
#
# COMPACT_ATOMS: atom_id res chain seq x y z
N MET A 1 6.84 1.33 18.23
CA MET A 1 6.46 0.78 16.91
C MET A 1 5.39 -0.31 17.00
N LYS A 2 5.62 -1.45 17.66
CA LYS A 2 4.64 -2.58 17.70
C LYS A 2 3.22 -2.17 18.15
N ALA A 3 3.11 -1.32 19.17
CA ALA A 3 1.81 -0.91 19.71
C ALA A 3 0.91 -0.16 18.71
N GLN A 4 1.49 0.64 17.81
CA GLN A 4 0.69 1.40 16.83
C GLN A 4 0.16 0.49 15.72
N LEU A 5 0.97 -0.49 15.28
CA LEU A 5 0.52 -1.50 14.34
C LEU A 5 -0.61 -2.35 14.95
N THR A 6 -0.50 -2.74 16.22
CA THR A 6 -1.58 -3.45 16.92
C THR A 6 -2.86 -2.61 16.99
N LYS A 7 -2.75 -1.30 17.25
CA LYS A 7 -3.91 -0.40 17.23
C LYS A 7 -4.56 -0.32 15.84
N LEU A 8 -3.76 -0.21 14.78
CA LEU A 8 -4.27 -0.19 13.40
C LEU A 8 -4.99 -1.50 13.06
N LEU A 9 -4.39 -2.64 13.40
CA LEU A 9 -4.99 -3.95 13.19
C LEU A 9 -6.32 -4.06 13.97
N ASN A 10 -6.35 -3.68 15.24
CA ASN A 10 -7.55 -3.81 16.06
C ASN A 10 -8.66 -2.83 15.67
N TRP A 11 -8.33 -1.75 14.95
CA TRP A 11 -9.34 -0.82 14.42
C TRP A 11 -10.33 -1.51 13.46
N PHE A 12 -9.95 -2.63 12.85
CA PHE A 12 -10.79 -3.41 11.96
C PHE A 12 -11.67 -4.45 12.68
N ASP A 13 -11.47 -4.73 13.97
CA ASP A 13 -12.10 -5.86 14.67
C ASP A 13 -13.64 -5.76 14.74
N ASP A 14 -14.19 -4.55 14.69
CA ASP A 14 -15.63 -4.24 14.76
C ASP A 14 -16.24 -3.94 13.37
N LYS A 15 -15.50 -4.15 12.28
CA LYS A 15 -15.97 -3.87 10.91
C LYS A 15 -16.39 -5.16 10.22
N ASN A 16 -17.58 -5.18 9.61
CA ASN A 16 -18.06 -6.34 8.86
C ASN A 16 -17.40 -6.47 7.47
N SER A 17 -17.08 -5.34 6.84
CA SER A 17 -16.38 -5.27 5.55
C SER A 17 -15.82 -3.86 5.34
N VAL A 18 -14.75 -3.72 4.56
CA VAL A 18 -14.12 -2.41 4.30
C VAL A 18 -13.72 -2.26 2.84
N LEU A 19 -13.83 -1.03 2.35
CA LEU A 19 -13.27 -0.60 1.06
C LEU A 19 -12.09 0.33 1.34
N VAL A 20 -10.93 0.03 0.77
CA VAL A 20 -9.70 0.82 0.94
C VAL A 20 -9.30 1.46 -0.38
N ALA A 21 -9.18 2.78 -0.40
CA ALA A 21 -8.61 3.50 -1.53
C ALA A 21 -7.09 3.28 -1.58
N LEU A 22 -6.60 2.66 -2.65
CA LEU A 22 -5.19 2.34 -2.88
C LEU A 22 -4.62 3.31 -3.92
N SER A 23 -3.83 4.28 -3.48
CA SER A 23 -3.21 5.29 -4.36
C SER A 23 -1.90 4.84 -5.00
N GLY A 24 -1.33 3.72 -4.53
CA GLY A 24 0.00 3.24 -4.93
C GLY A 24 1.12 3.64 -3.95
N GLY A 25 0.85 4.53 -3.01
CA GLY A 25 1.79 4.90 -1.95
C GLY A 25 1.84 3.90 -0.78
N VAL A 26 2.96 3.91 -0.04
CA VAL A 26 3.24 2.97 1.06
C VAL A 26 2.20 3.02 2.19
N ASP A 27 1.64 4.20 2.47
CA ASP A 27 0.64 4.36 3.53
C ASP A 27 -0.68 3.67 3.16
N SER A 28 -1.16 3.88 1.94
CA SER A 28 -2.38 3.23 1.44
C SER A 28 -2.21 1.71 1.33
N ALA A 29 -1.00 1.24 0.98
CA ALA A 29 -0.67 -0.18 0.94
C ALA A 29 -0.68 -0.80 2.35
N LEU A 30 -0.13 -0.09 3.36
CA LEU A 30 -0.14 -0.55 4.75
C LEU A 30 -1.57 -0.69 5.29
N VAL A 31 -2.45 0.26 4.99
CA VAL A 31 -3.87 0.20 5.39
C VAL A 31 -4.58 -0.96 4.69
N ALA A 32 -4.39 -1.12 3.37
CA ALA A 32 -4.99 -2.22 2.61
C ALA A 32 -4.54 -3.59 3.12
N TYR A 33 -3.25 -3.74 3.41
CA TYR A 33 -2.71 -4.98 3.99
C TYR A 33 -3.30 -5.25 5.38
N SER A 34 -3.36 -4.23 6.24
CA SER A 34 -3.90 -4.37 7.60
C SER A 34 -5.37 -4.76 7.60
N ALA A 35 -6.16 -4.18 6.68
CA ALA A 35 -7.56 -4.54 6.46
C ALA A 35 -7.71 -6.00 6.03
N TYR A 36 -6.93 -6.43 5.03
CA TYR A 36 -6.93 -7.82 4.56
C TYR A 36 -6.47 -8.81 5.64
N ALA A 37 -5.45 -8.46 6.42
CA ALA A 37 -4.95 -9.29 7.52
C ALA A 37 -6.02 -9.57 8.60
N LYS A 38 -7.00 -8.67 8.75
CA LYS A 38 -8.07 -8.79 9.76
C LYS A 38 -9.38 -9.33 9.21
N LEU A 39 -9.77 -8.91 8.01
CA LEU A 39 -11.08 -9.17 7.43
C LEU A 39 -11.04 -10.13 6.24
N GLY A 40 -9.85 -10.48 5.75
CA GLY A 40 -9.65 -11.36 4.61
C GLY A 40 -10.41 -10.87 3.38
N LYS A 41 -11.26 -11.74 2.82
CA LYS A 41 -12.07 -11.46 1.62
C LYS A 41 -13.10 -10.33 1.77
N LEU A 42 -13.37 -9.90 3.01
CA LEU A 42 -14.28 -8.79 3.31
C LEU A 42 -13.58 -7.42 3.25
N ALA A 43 -12.28 -7.38 2.96
CA ALA A 43 -11.54 -6.18 2.62
C ALA A 43 -11.32 -6.08 1.10
N ILE A 44 -11.81 -5.00 0.49
CA ILE A 44 -11.65 -4.74 -0.95
C ILE A 44 -10.77 -3.50 -1.11
N ALA A 45 -9.62 -3.63 -1.78
CA ALA A 45 -8.79 -2.50 -2.15
C ALA A 45 -9.14 -2.05 -3.57
N VAL A 46 -9.39 -0.75 -3.75
CA VAL A 46 -9.73 -0.15 -5.04
C VAL A 46 -8.67 0.89 -5.38
N THR A 47 -8.08 0.76 -6.56
CA THR A 47 -7.17 1.76 -7.13
C THR A 47 -7.82 2.39 -8.35
N ALA A 48 -7.58 3.68 -8.56
CA ALA A 48 -7.98 4.36 -9.77
C ALA A 48 -6.78 4.38 -10.73
N ASP A 49 -7.00 3.95 -11.97
CA ASP A 49 -5.99 3.93 -13.04
C ASP A 49 -5.72 5.35 -13.55
N TYR A 50 -5.12 6.20 -12.71
CA TYR A 50 -4.59 7.50 -13.11
C TYR A 50 -3.23 7.29 -13.79
N LYS A 51 -3.25 6.73 -15.01
CA LYS A 51 -2.09 6.59 -15.90
C LYS A 51 -1.52 7.97 -16.25
N THR A 52 -0.48 8.39 -15.53
CA THR A 52 0.62 9.21 -16.04
C THR A 52 1.77 9.25 -15.02
N LEU A 53 1.50 9.54 -13.76
CA LEU A 53 2.56 9.77 -12.76
C LEU A 53 3.29 8.48 -12.34
N ALA A 54 2.56 7.38 -12.14
CA ALA A 54 3.14 6.12 -11.62
C ALA A 54 4.13 5.45 -12.58
N GLN A 55 3.97 5.66 -13.88
CA GLN A 55 4.87 5.05 -14.87
C GLN A 55 6.18 5.84 -14.98
N GLU A 56 6.11 7.17 -14.98
CA GLU A 56 7.31 8.01 -14.90
C GLU A 56 8.08 7.78 -13.60
N GLU A 57 7.41 7.75 -12.45
CA GLU A 57 8.07 7.48 -11.16
C GLU A 57 8.70 6.09 -11.11
N LEU A 58 8.04 5.07 -11.65
CA LEU A 58 8.60 3.72 -11.75
C LEU A 58 9.85 3.70 -12.65
N GLU A 59 9.83 4.45 -13.75
CA GLU A 59 10.94 4.53 -14.70
C GLU A 59 12.12 5.33 -14.15
N TYR A 60 11.86 6.38 -13.37
CA TYR A 60 12.86 7.09 -12.57
C TYR A 60 13.48 6.19 -11.50
N ALA A 61 12.67 5.43 -10.75
CA ALA A 61 13.16 4.51 -9.73
C ALA A 61 14.05 3.42 -10.35
N LYS A 62 13.66 2.86 -11.50
CA LYS A 62 14.47 1.90 -12.26
C LYS A 62 15.79 2.50 -12.73
N LYS A 63 15.77 3.71 -13.32
CA LYS A 63 16.99 4.43 -13.73
C LYS A 63 17.92 4.68 -12.55
N TYR A 64 17.37 5.05 -11.39
CA TYR A 64 18.14 5.31 -10.19
C TYR A 64 18.82 4.04 -9.65
N LEU A 65 18.09 2.93 -9.60
CA LEU A 65 18.65 1.62 -9.21
C LEU A 65 19.76 1.17 -10.16
N GLN A 66 19.56 1.30 -11.47
CA GLN A 66 20.56 0.94 -12.48
C GLN A 66 21.83 1.82 -12.38
N ARG A 67 21.67 3.09 -11.99
CA ARG A 67 22.79 4.02 -11.74
C ARG A 67 23.59 3.64 -10.50
N LEU A 68 22.92 3.17 -9.45
CA LEU A 68 23.56 2.71 -8.21
C LEU A 68 24.40 1.44 -8.45
N GLU A 69 23.88 0.49 -9.23
CA GLU A 69 24.61 -0.74 -9.59
C GLU A 69 25.86 -0.47 -10.45
N SER A 70 25.85 0.60 -11.24
CA SER A 70 26.98 1.00 -12.09
C SER A 70 28.06 1.81 -11.34
N SER A 71 27.85 2.13 -10.06
CA SER A 71 28.73 2.96 -9.24
C SER A 71 29.44 2.16 -8.13
N ILE A 72 29.37 0.83 -8.18
CA ILE A 72 30.05 -0.13 -7.29
C ILE A 72 31.08 -0.90 -8.11
#